data_AF-A0A9P8PL16-F1
#
_entry.id   AF-A0A9P8PL16-F1
#
_cell.length_a   1.000
_cell.length_b   1.000
_cell.length_c   1.000
_cell.angle_alpha   90.00
_cell.angle_beta   90.00
_cell.angle_gamma   90.00
#
_symmetry.space_group_name_H-M   'P 1'
#
loop_
_entity.id
_entity.type
_entity.pdbx_description
1 polymer ?
#
loop_
_entity_poly.entity_id
_entity_poly.type
_entity_poly.pdbx_seq_one_letter_code
_entity_poly.pdbx_strand_id
1 'polypeptide(L)'
;MNQYKTFNARKESVLQGNRLWKTVRNSTRCVIPVVGYYEWKHEKLGQGKKVNKKPYFIKKKDGELMFLAGLFSSVKFENDEEMHTFTIITGPAPKYMEWLHFRMPIILEPGTSAWDQWLSNEDYTDKIGQESLKEYGKEGFEWFEVSKDVGKTTNDGEYLIKPLLKGNIGDFFGKNEKNQMNKKIDEKVVKEEAKQENQLIGEDSHKGSDEEKHGLTEEKLKNQEETPVQKKEALKKENSETNERKRPKNISILDRLRSHTTKKQKT
;
A
#
# COMPACT_ATOMS: atom_id res chain seq x y z
N MET A 1 22.73 29.39 2.24
CA MET A 1 22.78 28.41 3.35
C MET A 1 22.37 27.04 2.81
N ASN A 2 22.83 25.93 3.40
CA ASN A 2 22.29 24.62 3.07
C ASN A 2 20.91 24.43 3.71
N GLN A 3 19.90 24.11 2.91
CA GLN A 3 18.56 23.80 3.41
C GLN A 3 18.55 22.41 4.08
N TYR A 4 18.17 22.35 5.36
CA TYR A 4 17.99 21.08 6.05
C TYR A 4 16.71 20.38 5.59
N LYS A 5 16.80 19.09 5.27
CA LYS A 5 15.62 18.25 4.97
C LYS A 5 15.17 17.56 6.25
N THR A 6 14.16 18.13 6.91
CA THR A 6 13.76 17.77 8.28
C THR A 6 12.53 16.88 8.40
N PHE A 7 11.93 16.43 7.28
CA PHE A 7 10.71 15.60 7.29
C PHE A 7 10.85 14.30 8.10
N ASN A 8 12.06 13.72 8.15
CA ASN A 8 12.41 12.58 9.01
C ASN A 8 13.57 12.93 9.94
N ALA A 9 13.45 12.57 11.21
CA ALA A 9 14.54 12.54 12.18
C ALA A 9 15.06 11.09 12.32
N ARG A 10 16.37 10.92 12.56
CA ARG A 10 16.95 9.61 12.91
C ARG A 10 16.95 9.43 14.41
N LYS A 11 16.41 8.32 14.94
CA LYS A 11 16.33 8.05 16.38
C LYS A 11 17.67 8.26 17.08
N GLU A 12 18.76 7.85 16.44
CA GLU A 12 20.13 7.94 16.97
C GLU A 12 20.53 9.40 17.18
N SER A 13 20.20 10.29 16.23
CA SER A 13 20.47 11.73 16.34
C SER A 13 19.55 12.44 17.34
N VAL A 14 18.33 11.94 17.57
CA VAL A 14 17.41 12.41 18.62
C VAL A 14 17.94 12.00 20.00
N LEU A 15 18.32 10.73 20.16
CA LEU A 15 18.89 10.17 21.39
C LEU A 15 20.23 10.83 21.77
N GLN A 16 21.12 11.06 20.80
CA GLN A 16 22.39 11.77 20.99
C GLN A 16 22.23 13.28 21.29
N GLY A 17 21.01 13.82 21.26
CA GLY A 17 20.77 15.24 21.57
C GLY A 17 21.43 16.20 20.57
N ASN A 18 21.47 15.83 19.28
CA ASN A 18 22.00 16.70 18.23
C ASN A 18 21.32 18.08 18.26
N ARG A 19 22.07 19.16 18.00
CA ARG A 19 21.62 20.56 18.14
C ARG A 19 20.25 20.85 17.51
N LEU A 20 19.92 20.20 16.39
CA LEU A 20 18.64 20.37 15.69
C LEU A 20 17.44 19.75 16.44
N TRP A 21 17.66 18.67 17.20
CA TRP A 21 16.61 17.90 17.87
C TRP A 21 16.56 18.11 19.39
N LYS A 22 17.62 18.66 19.99
CA LYS A 22 17.76 18.80 21.46
C LYS A 22 16.63 19.59 22.11
N THR A 23 16.16 20.67 21.50
CA THR A 23 15.06 21.47 22.06
C THR A 23 13.73 20.76 21.90
N VAL A 24 13.39 20.34 20.67
CA VAL A 24 12.08 19.75 20.35
C VAL A 24 11.84 18.39 21.01
N ARG A 25 12.88 17.56 21.24
CA ARG A 25 12.71 16.28 21.98
C ARG A 25 12.26 16.51 23.44
N ASN A 26 12.62 17.66 24.02
CA ASN A 26 12.32 17.97 25.40
C ASN A 26 10.87 18.42 25.60
N SER A 27 10.33 19.28 24.73
CA SER A 27 9.05 19.98 24.93
C SER A 27 7.93 19.65 23.93
N THR A 28 8.24 19.09 22.76
CA THR A 28 7.28 18.96 21.65
C THR A 28 7.29 17.57 21.01
N ARG A 29 7.13 16.54 21.86
CA ARG A 29 6.89 15.15 21.45
C ARG A 29 5.45 14.96 20.99
N CYS A 30 5.23 14.19 19.92
CA CYS A 30 3.90 13.86 19.40
C CYS A 30 3.82 12.46 18.78
N VAL A 31 2.60 12.04 18.45
CA VAL A 31 2.30 10.88 17.61
C VAL A 31 1.59 11.32 16.33
N ILE A 32 2.01 10.79 15.18
CA ILE A 32 1.34 11.00 13.89
C ILE A 32 0.47 9.76 13.58
N PRO A 33 -0.86 9.87 13.60
CA PRO A 33 -1.74 8.78 13.18
C PRO A 33 -1.75 8.65 11.64
N VAL A 34 -1.56 7.44 11.12
CA VAL A 34 -1.64 7.12 9.68
C VAL A 34 -2.36 5.79 9.45
N VAL A 35 -3.04 5.65 8.31
CA VAL A 35 -3.60 4.35 7.85
C VAL A 35 -2.52 3.38 7.37
N GLY A 36 -1.32 3.89 7.12
CA GLY A 36 -0.15 3.19 6.60
C GLY A 36 0.83 4.20 6.00
N TYR A 37 1.94 3.71 5.43
CA TYR A 37 2.93 4.56 4.75
C TYR A 37 3.47 3.85 3.50
N TYR A 38 4.12 4.61 2.62
CA TYR A 38 4.76 4.08 1.41
C TYR A 38 6.28 3.93 1.60
N GLU A 39 6.86 2.89 1.03
CA GLU A 39 8.32 2.71 0.92
C GLU A 39 8.70 2.12 -0.44
N TRP A 40 9.84 2.51 -1.00
CA TRP A 40 10.24 2.13 -2.37
C TRP A 40 11.37 1.10 -2.37
N LYS A 41 11.02 -0.15 -2.70
CA LYS A 41 12.02 -1.18 -2.96
C LYS A 41 12.89 -0.77 -4.15
N HIS A 42 14.20 -0.68 -3.95
CA HIS A 42 15.18 -0.32 -4.97
C HIS A 42 15.82 -1.57 -5.58
N GLU A 43 15.39 -1.97 -6.78
CA GLU A 43 15.93 -3.12 -7.52
C GLU A 43 16.90 -2.64 -8.62
N LYS A 44 18.15 -3.13 -8.63
CA LYS A 44 19.12 -2.82 -9.70
C LYS A 44 18.72 -3.53 -11.00
N LEU A 45 18.73 -2.82 -12.13
CA LEU A 45 18.45 -3.38 -13.45
C LEU A 45 19.76 -3.62 -14.23
N GLY A 46 20.15 -4.89 -14.31
CA GLY A 46 21.37 -5.32 -14.99
C GLY A 46 22.65 -4.77 -14.34
N GLN A 47 23.70 -4.63 -15.14
CA GLN A 47 25.03 -4.14 -14.69
C GLN A 47 25.10 -2.60 -14.57
N GLY A 48 24.02 -1.87 -14.92
CA GLY A 48 24.02 -0.41 -15.01
C GLY A 48 23.58 0.32 -13.73
N LYS A 49 23.67 1.66 -13.76
CA LYS A 49 23.15 2.54 -12.69
C LYS A 49 21.62 2.67 -12.64
N LYS A 50 20.87 1.93 -13.49
CA LYS A 50 19.40 1.99 -13.54
C LYS A 50 18.81 1.23 -12.35
N VAL A 51 17.96 1.90 -11.57
CA VAL A 51 17.23 1.32 -10.43
C VAL A 51 15.74 1.36 -10.74
N ASN A 52 15.10 0.19 -10.78
CA ASN A 52 13.66 0.08 -10.72
C ASN A 52 13.21 0.39 -9.29
N LYS A 53 12.30 1.35 -9.13
CA LYS A 53 11.65 1.62 -7.85
C LYS A 53 10.25 1.00 -7.88
N LYS A 54 9.96 0.10 -6.94
CA LYS A 54 8.63 -0.45 -6.71
C LYS A 54 8.07 0.13 -5.40
N PRO A 55 6.99 0.93 -5.43
CA PRO A 55 6.34 1.36 -4.21
C PRO A 55 5.62 0.18 -3.56
N TYR A 56 5.80 0.03 -2.27
CA TYR A 56 4.98 -0.81 -1.40
C TYR A 56 4.20 0.11 -0.46
N PHE A 57 2.95 -0.23 -0.19
CA PHE A 57 2.20 0.34 0.92
C PHE A 57 2.25 -0.63 2.10
N ILE A 58 2.42 -0.10 3.32
CA ILE A 58 2.62 -0.85 4.56
C ILE A 58 1.60 -0.37 5.60
N LYS A 59 0.83 -1.29 6.19
CA LYS A 59 -0.20 -1.02 7.20
C LYS A 59 -0.26 -2.12 8.26
N LYS A 60 -0.96 -1.90 9.38
CA LYS A 60 -1.27 -2.99 10.34
C LYS A 60 -2.21 -4.03 9.71
N LYS A 61 -1.99 -5.32 10.00
CA LYS A 61 -2.84 -6.44 9.53
C LYS A 61 -4.28 -6.39 10.06
N ASP A 62 -4.47 -5.87 11.27
CA ASP A 62 -5.78 -5.68 11.91
C ASP A 62 -6.62 -4.54 11.28
N GLY A 63 -6.00 -3.68 10.46
CA GLY A 63 -6.66 -2.52 9.86
C GLY A 63 -6.75 -1.29 10.77
N GLU A 64 -6.15 -1.32 11.97
CA GLU A 64 -6.05 -0.16 12.83
C GLU A 64 -5.05 0.88 12.30
N LEU A 65 -5.15 2.10 12.82
CA LEU A 65 -4.17 3.16 12.58
C LEU A 65 -2.80 2.80 13.17
N MET A 66 -1.75 3.12 12.43
CA MET A 66 -0.38 3.19 12.95
C MET A 66 -0.16 4.56 13.58
N PHE A 67 0.53 4.62 14.71
CA PHE A 67 0.93 5.87 15.33
C PHE A 67 2.45 5.99 15.30
N LEU A 68 2.96 6.95 14.53
CA LEU A 68 4.39 7.14 14.33
C LEU A 68 4.93 8.10 15.40
N ALA A 69 6.04 7.78 16.05
CA ALA A 69 6.71 8.71 16.95
C ALA A 69 7.22 9.92 16.16
N GLY A 70 6.95 11.12 16.65
CA GLY A 70 7.39 12.35 16.00
C GLY A 70 7.70 13.48 16.97
N LEU A 71 8.31 14.52 16.43
CA LEU A 71 8.51 15.80 17.10
C LEU A 71 7.81 16.88 16.28
N PHE A 72 7.20 17.85 16.95
CA PHE A 72 6.65 19.04 16.30
C PHE A 72 7.44 20.30 16.66
N SER A 73 7.24 21.37 15.91
CA SER A 73 7.70 22.71 16.26
C SER A 73 6.71 23.72 15.71
N SER A 74 6.42 24.74 16.49
CA SER A 74 5.77 25.95 15.98
C SER A 74 6.81 26.97 15.53
N VAL A 75 6.46 27.75 14.51
CA VAL A 75 7.21 28.93 14.07
C VAL A 75 6.20 30.05 13.86
N LYS A 76 6.40 31.19 14.54
CA LYS A 76 5.59 32.39 14.33
C LYS A 76 6.33 33.34 13.40
N PHE A 77 5.63 33.84 12.38
CA PHE A 77 6.15 34.76 11.37
C PHE A 77 5.89 36.23 11.74
N GLU A 78 6.49 37.15 10.98
CA GLU A 78 6.41 38.61 11.20
C GLU A 78 5.00 39.18 10.97
N ASN A 79 4.15 38.46 10.23
CA ASN A 79 2.73 38.78 9.99
C ASN A 79 1.79 38.14 11.03
N ASP A 80 2.31 37.80 12.21
CA ASP A 80 1.64 37.05 13.29
C ASP A 80 1.16 35.62 12.96
N GLU A 81 1.30 35.13 11.73
CA GLU A 81 0.92 33.75 11.36
C GLU A 81 1.75 32.70 12.10
N GLU A 82 1.09 31.65 12.58
CA GLU A 82 1.73 30.53 13.28
C GLU A 82 1.69 29.26 12.42
N MET A 83 2.87 28.72 12.08
CA MET A 83 3.02 27.49 11.32
C MET A 83 3.51 26.35 12.23
N HIS A 84 2.63 25.38 12.47
CA HIS A 84 3.02 24.11 13.06
C HIS A 84 3.66 23.20 12.01
N THR A 85 4.81 22.62 12.34
CA THR A 85 5.56 21.66 11.52
C THR A 85 5.85 20.40 12.33
N PHE A 86 6.09 19.26 11.66
CA PHE A 86 6.47 18.02 12.33
C PHE A 86 7.53 17.22 11.57
N THR A 87 8.16 16.30 12.28
CA THR A 87 9.13 15.32 11.74
C THR A 87 8.81 13.93 12.27
N ILE A 88 8.92 12.91 11.41
CA ILE A 88 8.72 11.51 11.78
C ILE A 88 10.07 10.93 12.26
N ILE A 89 10.10 10.33 13.45
CA ILE A 89 11.28 9.63 13.94
C ILE A 89 11.37 8.28 13.24
N THR A 90 12.53 8.01 12.64
CA THR A 90 12.86 6.75 11.97
C THR A 90 13.93 5.99 12.73
N GLY A 91 13.76 4.68 12.86
CA GLY A 91 14.76 3.75 13.39
C GLY A 91 15.31 2.81 12.30
N PRO A 92 16.24 1.92 12.64
CA PRO A 92 16.51 0.71 11.86
C PRO A 92 15.21 -0.06 11.58
N ALA A 93 15.14 -0.71 10.42
CA ALA A 93 14.06 -1.65 10.16
C ALA A 93 14.34 -2.99 10.87
N PRO A 94 13.33 -3.71 11.37
CA PRO A 94 13.52 -5.07 11.84
C PRO A 94 13.93 -5.97 10.66
N LYS A 95 14.68 -7.04 10.92
CA LYS A 95 15.26 -7.93 9.90
C LYS A 95 14.26 -8.45 8.85
N TYR A 96 12.98 -8.62 9.21
CA TYR A 96 11.92 -9.06 8.29
C TYR A 96 11.46 -7.97 7.29
N MET A 97 11.88 -6.71 7.45
CA MET A 97 11.59 -5.57 6.56
C MET A 97 12.81 -5.07 5.78
N GLU A 98 14.03 -5.48 6.12
CA GLU A 98 15.28 -4.99 5.49
C GLU A 98 15.35 -5.24 3.96
N TRP A 99 14.63 -6.26 3.45
CA TRP A 99 14.50 -6.55 2.02
C TRP A 99 13.78 -5.44 1.22
N LEU A 100 13.01 -4.59 1.91
CA LEU A 100 12.30 -3.44 1.37
C LEU A 100 13.13 -2.17 1.59
N HIS A 101 13.48 -1.88 2.85
CA HIS A 101 14.34 -0.76 3.22
C HIS A 101 14.96 -0.94 4.62
N PHE A 102 16.14 -0.35 4.85
CA PHE A 102 16.92 -0.46 6.10
C PHE A 102 16.46 0.50 7.21
N ARG A 103 15.46 1.35 6.95
CA ARG A 103 14.84 2.26 7.94
C ARG A 103 13.33 2.13 7.89
N MET A 104 12.71 2.34 9.04
CA MET A 104 11.26 2.36 9.23
C MET A 104 10.90 3.49 10.19
N PRO A 105 9.70 4.08 10.14
CA PRO A 105 9.19 4.89 11.24
C PRO A 105 9.25 4.13 12.57
N ILE A 106 9.57 4.82 13.66
CA ILE A 106 9.32 4.31 15.02
C ILE A 106 7.82 4.37 15.26
N ILE A 107 7.24 3.27 15.71
CA ILE A 107 5.79 3.09 15.83
C ILE A 107 5.47 2.79 17.30
N LEU A 108 4.54 3.57 17.86
CA LEU A 108 4.14 3.51 19.26
C LEU A 108 2.74 2.90 19.37
N GLU A 109 2.59 1.88 20.20
CA GLU A 109 1.31 1.20 20.40
C GLU A 109 0.58 1.79 21.61
N PRO A 110 -0.68 2.24 21.47
CA PRO A 110 -1.47 2.77 22.59
C PRO A 110 -1.50 1.83 23.80
N GLY A 111 -1.36 2.39 25.01
CA GLY A 111 -1.38 1.63 26.26
C GLY A 111 -0.12 0.78 26.52
N THR A 112 0.98 1.04 25.82
CA THR A 112 2.31 0.52 26.16
C THR A 112 3.14 1.56 26.91
N SER A 113 4.08 1.13 27.75
CA SER A 113 4.96 2.07 28.47
C SER A 113 5.74 2.99 27.54
N ALA A 114 6.08 2.53 26.33
CA ALA A 114 6.76 3.34 25.31
C ALA A 114 5.88 4.51 24.82
N TRP A 115 4.58 4.28 24.67
CA TRP A 115 3.59 5.32 24.36
C TRP A 115 3.44 6.31 25.53
N ASP A 116 3.23 5.79 26.74
CA ASP A 116 3.00 6.61 27.94
C ASP A 116 4.22 7.49 28.27
N GLN A 117 5.44 6.96 28.08
CA GLN A 117 6.69 7.71 28.27
C GLN A 117 6.93 8.74 27.16
N TRP A 118 6.60 8.43 25.90
CA TRP A 118 6.74 9.38 24.80
C TRP A 118 5.82 10.60 24.95
N LEU A 119 4.57 10.35 25.37
CA LEU A 119 3.54 11.37 25.56
C LEU A 119 3.42 11.87 27.02
N SER A 120 4.41 11.55 27.86
CA SER A 120 4.49 12.10 29.22
C SER A 120 4.76 13.60 29.19
N ASN A 121 4.27 14.33 30.19
CA ASN A 121 4.63 15.73 30.45
C ASN A 121 5.94 15.84 31.28
N GLU A 122 6.69 14.76 31.42
CA GLU A 122 7.98 14.74 32.15
C GLU A 122 9.09 15.35 31.27
N ASP A 123 10.11 15.91 31.93
CA ASP A 123 11.34 16.34 31.27
C ASP A 123 11.99 15.15 30.54
N TYR A 124 12.41 15.37 29.29
CA TYR A 124 13.06 14.33 28.52
C TYR A 124 14.37 13.89 29.17
N THR A 125 14.43 12.62 29.55
CA THR A 125 15.66 11.94 29.94
C THR A 125 16.10 10.98 28.83
N ASP A 126 17.39 10.68 28.75
CA ASP A 126 17.87 9.68 27.79
C ASP A 126 17.30 8.28 28.10
N LYS A 127 16.89 8.01 29.35
CA LYS A 127 16.09 6.82 29.72
C LYS A 127 14.73 6.83 29.00
N ILE A 128 13.94 7.90 29.12
CA ILE A 128 12.66 8.05 28.41
C ILE A 128 12.87 7.85 26.90
N GLY A 129 13.92 8.46 26.33
CA GLY A 129 14.29 8.28 24.93
C GLY A 129 14.53 6.81 24.54
N GLN A 130 15.40 6.10 25.27
CA GLN A 130 15.74 4.70 24.98
C GLN A 130 14.57 3.73 25.25
N GLU A 131 13.70 4.05 26.21
CA GLU A 131 12.58 3.19 26.56
C GLU A 131 11.37 3.35 25.63
N SER A 132 11.17 4.55 25.06
CA SER A 132 10.11 4.87 24.11
C SER A 132 10.49 4.66 22.64
N LEU A 133 11.68 5.10 22.19
CA LEU A 133 12.14 5.01 20.79
C LEU A 133 12.75 3.64 20.44
N LYS A 134 12.17 2.58 20.99
CA LYS A 134 12.49 1.19 20.65
C LYS A 134 12.04 0.89 19.23
N GLU A 135 12.79 0.01 18.56
CA GLU A 135 12.40 -0.49 17.25
C GLU A 135 11.13 -1.34 17.35
N TYR A 136 10.29 -1.28 16.33
CA TYR A 136 9.05 -2.06 16.30
C TYR A 136 9.37 -3.52 15.98
N GLY A 137 9.66 -4.30 17.04
CA GLY A 137 10.03 -5.71 16.95
C GLY A 137 8.86 -6.70 16.83
N LYS A 138 7.60 -6.24 16.86
CA LYS A 138 6.43 -7.12 16.65
C LYS A 138 6.28 -7.43 15.16
N GLU A 139 5.82 -8.63 14.83
CA GLU A 139 5.25 -8.95 13.52
C GLU A 139 3.77 -8.55 13.48
N GLY A 140 3.46 -7.39 12.87
CA GLY A 140 2.09 -6.85 12.83
C GLY A 140 1.66 -6.22 11.52
N PHE A 141 2.57 -6.12 10.53
CA PHE A 141 2.30 -5.42 9.27
C PHE A 141 1.98 -6.37 8.13
N GLU A 142 1.11 -5.91 7.24
CA GLU A 142 1.06 -6.37 5.85
C GLU A 142 1.68 -5.32 4.94
N TRP A 143 2.16 -5.78 3.79
CA TRP A 143 2.72 -4.93 2.76
C TRP A 143 2.43 -5.50 1.38
N PHE A 144 2.17 -4.63 0.41
CA PHE A 144 1.92 -5.03 -0.98
C PHE A 144 2.41 -3.96 -1.94
N GLU A 145 2.82 -4.39 -3.14
CA GLU A 145 3.23 -3.49 -4.23
C GLU A 145 1.99 -2.71 -4.71
N VAL A 146 2.14 -1.41 -4.98
CA VAL A 146 1.03 -0.51 -5.39
C VAL A 146 1.33 0.18 -6.73
N SER A 147 0.40 1.00 -7.25
CA SER A 147 0.66 1.76 -8.48
C SER A 147 1.87 2.69 -8.35
N LYS A 148 2.68 2.78 -9.42
CA LYS A 148 3.81 3.73 -9.51
C LYS A 148 3.36 5.19 -9.49
N ASP A 149 2.08 5.46 -9.71
CA ASP A 149 1.45 6.78 -9.66
C ASP A 149 1.65 7.51 -8.33
N VAL A 150 1.84 6.78 -7.23
CA VAL A 150 2.13 7.37 -5.90
C VAL A 150 3.44 8.17 -5.87
N GLY A 151 4.34 7.96 -6.84
CA GLY A 151 5.54 8.78 -7.03
C GLY A 151 5.26 10.21 -7.52
N LYS A 152 4.03 10.52 -7.96
CA LYS A 152 3.58 11.86 -8.39
C LYS A 152 2.62 12.42 -7.35
N THR A 153 3.11 13.33 -6.51
CA THR A 153 2.41 13.91 -5.35
C THR A 153 1.19 14.80 -5.66
N THR A 154 0.77 14.88 -6.92
CA THR A 154 -0.50 15.49 -7.35
C THR A 154 -1.58 14.46 -7.67
N ASN A 155 -1.32 13.17 -7.43
CA ASN A 155 -2.29 12.09 -7.50
C ASN A 155 -2.78 11.79 -6.07
N ASP A 156 -4.10 11.84 -5.85
CA ASP A 156 -4.73 11.56 -4.56
C ASP A 156 -6.00 10.72 -4.77
N GLY A 157 -5.83 9.41 -4.93
CA GLY A 157 -6.91 8.48 -5.23
C GLY A 157 -6.79 7.19 -4.43
N GLU A 158 -7.92 6.62 -4.03
CA GLU A 158 -7.98 5.42 -3.16
C GLU A 158 -7.20 4.22 -3.75
N TYR A 159 -7.10 4.15 -5.08
CA TYR A 159 -6.35 3.13 -5.80
C TYR A 159 -4.83 3.10 -5.47
N LEU A 160 -4.27 4.20 -4.96
CA LEU A 160 -2.86 4.30 -4.56
C LEU A 160 -2.53 3.42 -3.34
N ILE A 161 -3.51 3.12 -2.49
CA ILE A 161 -3.37 2.20 -1.34
C ILE A 161 -3.94 0.80 -1.59
N LYS A 162 -4.24 0.44 -2.85
CA LYS A 162 -4.73 -0.91 -3.23
C LYS A 162 -3.57 -1.77 -3.75
N PRO A 163 -3.57 -3.09 -3.48
CA PRO A 163 -2.60 -4.01 -4.07
C PRO A 163 -2.62 -3.95 -5.60
N LEU A 164 -1.43 -3.85 -6.21
CA LEU A 164 -1.26 -3.97 -7.65
C LEU A 164 -1.66 -5.38 -8.10
N LEU A 165 -2.76 -5.48 -8.85
CA LEU A 165 -3.28 -6.74 -9.37
C LEU A 165 -2.25 -7.40 -10.30
N LYS A 166 -1.73 -8.57 -9.90
CA LYS A 166 -0.78 -9.35 -10.69
C LYS A 166 -1.50 -10.19 -11.75
N GLY A 167 -1.86 -9.54 -12.85
CA GLY A 167 -2.23 -10.16 -14.13
C GLY A 167 -1.67 -9.32 -15.28
N ASN A 168 -1.77 -9.81 -16.52
CA ASN A 168 -1.57 -8.92 -17.65
C ASN A 168 -2.75 -7.94 -17.72
N ILE A 169 -2.49 -6.70 -18.16
CA ILE A 169 -3.55 -5.78 -18.55
C ILE A 169 -4.44 -6.39 -19.66
N GLY A 170 -3.87 -7.25 -20.52
CA GLY A 170 -4.63 -8.04 -21.50
C GLY A 170 -5.58 -9.09 -20.92
N ASP A 171 -5.45 -9.47 -19.64
CA ASP A 171 -6.39 -10.38 -18.97
C ASP A 171 -7.64 -9.61 -18.49
N PHE A 172 -7.45 -8.37 -18.00
CA PHE A 172 -8.55 -7.49 -17.56
C PHE A 172 -9.26 -6.77 -18.73
N PHE A 173 -8.52 -6.34 -19.76
CA PHE A 173 -9.09 -5.90 -21.04
C PHE A 173 -9.37 -7.11 -21.98
N GLY A 174 -9.51 -8.30 -21.40
CA GLY A 174 -9.71 -9.56 -22.11
C GLY A 174 -11.05 -9.65 -22.81
N LYS A 175 -11.03 -9.74 -24.14
CA LYS A 175 -12.12 -10.12 -25.06
C LYS A 175 -13.36 -9.20 -25.14
N ASN A 176 -13.87 -8.65 -24.04
CA ASN A 176 -15.17 -7.96 -24.04
C ASN A 176 -15.21 -6.69 -24.90
N GLU A 177 -14.20 -5.81 -24.85
CA GLU A 177 -14.20 -4.59 -25.68
C GLU A 177 -14.00 -4.91 -27.17
N LYS A 178 -13.12 -5.85 -27.51
CA LYS A 178 -12.94 -6.29 -28.91
C LYS A 178 -14.21 -6.94 -29.47
N ASN A 179 -14.91 -7.75 -28.67
CA ASN A 179 -16.20 -8.31 -29.10
C ASN A 179 -17.29 -7.23 -29.24
N GLN A 180 -17.35 -6.23 -28.36
CA GLN A 180 -18.30 -5.12 -28.51
C GLN A 180 -17.98 -4.22 -29.72
N MET A 181 -16.69 -4.02 -30.04
CA MET A 181 -16.29 -3.18 -31.16
C MET A 181 -16.48 -3.89 -32.50
N ASN A 182 -16.07 -5.16 -32.61
CA ASN A 182 -16.35 -5.99 -33.79
C ASN A 182 -17.86 -6.13 -34.00
N LYS A 183 -18.64 -6.49 -32.97
CA LYS A 183 -20.09 -6.64 -33.13
C LYS A 183 -20.79 -5.34 -33.55
N LYS A 184 -20.27 -4.16 -33.15
CA LYS A 184 -20.76 -2.85 -33.64
C LYS A 184 -20.34 -2.52 -35.08
N ILE A 185 -19.31 -3.18 -35.62
CA ILE A 185 -18.92 -3.12 -37.03
C ILE A 185 -19.79 -4.09 -37.82
N ASP A 186 -19.92 -5.34 -37.38
CA ASP A 186 -20.76 -6.37 -38.02
C ASP A 186 -22.24 -5.93 -38.10
N GLU A 187 -22.81 -5.43 -36.99
CA GLU A 187 -24.18 -4.88 -36.94
C GLU A 187 -24.36 -3.55 -37.72
N LYS A 188 -23.27 -2.96 -38.24
CA LYS A 188 -23.30 -1.83 -39.17
C LYS A 188 -23.22 -2.30 -40.62
N VAL A 189 -22.23 -3.14 -40.95
CA VAL A 189 -22.02 -3.70 -42.29
C VAL A 189 -23.29 -4.39 -42.77
N VAL A 190 -23.88 -5.28 -41.97
CA VAL A 190 -25.14 -5.97 -42.29
C VAL A 190 -26.33 -5.00 -42.47
N LYS A 191 -26.29 -3.80 -41.86
CA LYS A 191 -27.34 -2.76 -42.03
C LYS A 191 -27.08 -1.78 -43.18
N GLU A 192 -25.89 -1.82 -43.78
CA GLU A 192 -25.55 -1.08 -45.00
C GLU A 192 -25.71 -1.98 -46.23
N GLU A 193 -25.33 -3.27 -46.13
CA GLU A 193 -25.59 -4.30 -47.14
C GLU A 193 -27.10 -4.53 -47.35
N ALA A 194 -27.87 -4.75 -46.27
CA ALA A 194 -29.34 -4.89 -46.34
C ALA A 194 -30.09 -3.61 -46.76
N LYS A 195 -29.37 -2.49 -46.97
CA LYS A 195 -29.91 -1.27 -47.61
C LYS A 195 -29.56 -1.15 -49.09
N GLN A 196 -28.52 -1.83 -49.57
CA GLN A 196 -28.14 -1.84 -50.99
C GLN A 196 -28.85 -2.97 -51.76
N GLU A 197 -29.06 -4.12 -51.12
CA GLU A 197 -29.70 -5.29 -51.75
C GLU A 197 -31.17 -5.02 -52.16
N ASN A 198 -31.86 -4.11 -51.48
CA ASN A 198 -33.27 -3.78 -51.75
C ASN A 198 -33.47 -2.66 -52.79
N GLN A 199 -32.54 -2.49 -53.74
CA GLN A 199 -32.64 -1.44 -54.78
C GLN A 199 -32.23 -1.88 -56.20
N LEU A 200 -31.82 -3.13 -56.43
CA LEU A 200 -31.48 -3.66 -57.76
C LEU A 200 -31.98 -5.11 -57.96
N ILE A 201 -33.23 -5.26 -58.40
CA ILE A 201 -33.71 -6.48 -59.06
C ILE A 201 -34.43 -6.07 -60.35
N GLY A 202 -33.91 -6.53 -61.49
CA GLY A 202 -34.51 -6.33 -62.80
C GLY A 202 -33.60 -6.86 -63.91
N GLU A 203 -33.88 -8.10 -64.37
CA GLU A 203 -33.56 -8.65 -65.70
C GLU A 203 -32.04 -8.83 -66.05
N ASP A 204 -31.53 -9.92 -66.65
CA ASP A 204 -32.13 -11.18 -67.16
C ASP A 204 -31.06 -12.28 -67.41
N SER A 205 -31.49 -13.55 -67.46
CA SER A 205 -30.95 -14.68 -68.26
C SER A 205 -29.55 -15.35 -68.06
N HIS A 206 -29.60 -16.70 -68.06
CA HIS A 206 -28.78 -17.68 -68.84
C HIS A 206 -27.47 -18.36 -68.33
N LYS A 207 -27.60 -19.70 -68.16
CA LYS A 207 -26.70 -20.84 -68.52
C LYS A 207 -25.37 -21.17 -67.79
N GLY A 208 -25.38 -22.37 -67.18
CA GLY A 208 -24.29 -23.38 -67.17
C GLY A 208 -23.15 -23.19 -66.16
N SER A 209 -22.35 -24.21 -65.81
CA SER A 209 -22.53 -25.68 -65.86
C SER A 209 -21.45 -26.35 -64.95
N ASP A 210 -21.60 -27.67 -64.66
CA ASP A 210 -20.54 -28.59 -64.16
C ASP A 210 -20.04 -28.34 -62.70
N GLU A 211 -19.93 -29.33 -61.79
CA GLU A 211 -18.89 -30.39 -61.62
C GLU A 211 -17.45 -29.84 -61.37
N GLU A 212 -16.60 -30.36 -60.45
CA GLU A 212 -16.59 -31.66 -59.76
C GLU A 212 -15.83 -31.68 -58.39
N LYS A 213 -16.19 -32.65 -57.54
CA LYS A 213 -15.52 -33.46 -56.46
C LYS A 213 -14.11 -33.14 -55.85
N HIS A 214 -13.86 -33.90 -54.75
CA HIS A 214 -12.60 -34.23 -54.04
C HIS A 214 -12.01 -33.15 -53.09
N GLY A 215 -11.37 -33.51 -51.96
CA GLY A 215 -11.22 -34.83 -51.32
C GLY A 215 -9.93 -34.97 -50.49
N LEU A 216 -9.84 -36.02 -49.66
CA LEU A 216 -8.64 -36.48 -48.90
C LEU A 216 -8.15 -35.55 -47.75
N THR A 217 -7.35 -35.99 -46.77
CA THR A 217 -7.52 -37.06 -45.73
C THR A 217 -6.34 -36.95 -44.74
N GLU A 218 -6.55 -37.33 -43.46
CA GLU A 218 -5.52 -37.94 -42.58
C GLU A 218 -4.30 -37.07 -42.13
N GLU A 219 -3.52 -37.41 -41.10
CA GLU A 219 -3.61 -38.50 -40.11
C GLU A 219 -3.21 -38.11 -38.66
N LYS A 220 -3.08 -39.11 -37.78
CA LYS A 220 -2.86 -39.04 -36.32
C LYS A 220 -1.43 -38.61 -35.96
N LEU A 221 -1.23 -38.27 -34.68
CA LEU A 221 -0.26 -39.00 -33.83
C LEU A 221 -0.65 -38.91 -32.34
N LYS A 222 -0.02 -39.74 -31.48
CA LYS A 222 -0.44 -40.03 -30.09
C LYS A 222 0.69 -39.81 -29.07
N ASN A 223 0.38 -40.10 -27.81
CA ASN A 223 1.25 -40.50 -26.68
C ASN A 223 1.82 -39.34 -25.85
N GLN A 224 2.09 -39.48 -24.53
CA GLN A 224 1.44 -40.24 -23.43
C GLN A 224 2.20 -39.87 -22.14
N GLU A 225 1.50 -39.68 -21.01
CA GLU A 225 1.99 -39.91 -19.61
C GLU A 225 3.27 -39.14 -19.15
N GLU A 226 3.68 -39.06 -17.86
CA GLU A 226 3.25 -39.64 -16.57
C GLU A 226 3.09 -38.54 -15.46
N THR A 227 2.67 -38.96 -14.25
CA THR A 227 2.81 -38.25 -12.96
C THR A 227 3.29 -39.29 -11.91
N PRO A 228 3.89 -38.98 -10.72
CA PRO A 228 3.11 -38.43 -9.58
C PRO A 228 3.85 -37.75 -8.37
N VAL A 229 3.09 -36.98 -7.55
CA VAL A 229 2.99 -36.99 -6.05
C VAL A 229 4.28 -36.81 -5.16
N GLN A 230 4.31 -35.93 -4.13
CA GLN A 230 4.12 -36.28 -2.69
C GLN A 230 3.93 -35.08 -1.70
N LYS A 231 3.58 -35.41 -0.44
CA LYS A 231 3.22 -34.57 0.75
C LYS A 231 3.60 -35.39 2.04
N LYS A 232 3.53 -34.99 3.33
CA LYS A 232 2.99 -33.82 4.08
C LYS A 232 3.52 -33.88 5.56
N GLU A 233 3.82 -32.74 6.23
CA GLU A 233 3.74 -32.54 7.72
C GLU A 233 4.63 -33.41 8.67
N ALA A 234 4.80 -33.21 10.01
CA ALA A 234 4.66 -32.05 10.93
C ALA A 234 5.25 -32.30 12.38
N LEU A 235 5.25 -31.24 13.22
CA LEU A 235 4.94 -31.18 14.67
C LEU A 235 5.93 -31.53 15.82
N LYS A 236 6.18 -30.50 16.67
CA LYS A 236 5.97 -30.37 18.15
C LYS A 236 5.82 -28.87 18.48
N LYS A 237 5.22 -28.31 19.55
CA LYS A 237 4.67 -28.69 20.88
C LYS A 237 5.62 -28.86 22.09
N GLU A 238 5.67 -27.83 22.97
CA GLU A 238 5.46 -27.81 24.45
C GLU A 238 5.70 -26.38 25.02
N ASN A 239 5.48 -26.07 26.31
CA ASN A 239 4.19 -25.76 26.98
C ASN A 239 4.46 -25.02 28.34
N SER A 240 3.65 -24.03 28.76
CA SER A 240 3.48 -23.59 30.19
C SER A 240 2.50 -22.41 30.32
N GLU A 241 1.92 -22.20 31.53
CA GLU A 241 0.74 -21.34 31.76
C GLU A 241 0.85 -20.44 33.03
N THR A 242 -0.21 -19.63 33.26
CA THR A 242 -0.52 -18.79 34.43
C THR A 242 0.19 -17.42 34.50
N ASN A 243 -0.37 -16.36 35.10
CA ASN A 243 -1.59 -16.25 35.94
C ASN A 243 -2.31 -14.89 35.74
N GLU A 244 -3.64 -14.82 35.91
CA GLU A 244 -4.43 -13.57 35.77
C GLU A 244 -4.43 -12.70 37.03
N ARG A 245 -4.46 -11.36 36.86
CA ARG A 245 -5.07 -10.43 37.83
C ARG A 245 -5.84 -9.31 37.12
N LYS A 246 -7.14 -9.23 37.38
CA LYS A 246 -8.05 -8.25 36.75
C LYS A 246 -7.85 -6.83 37.32
N ARG A 247 -7.83 -5.83 36.43
CA ARG A 247 -7.85 -4.40 36.73
C ARG A 247 -9.03 -3.73 35.98
N PRO A 248 -9.55 -2.58 36.43
CA PRO A 248 -10.83 -2.05 35.96
C PRO A 248 -10.78 -1.59 34.49
N LYS A 249 -11.96 -1.60 33.85
CA LYS A 249 -12.16 -1.18 32.46
C LYS A 249 -11.94 0.33 32.31
N ASN A 250 -10.84 0.75 31.68
CA ASN A 250 -10.72 2.10 31.16
C ASN A 250 -11.67 2.28 29.97
N ILE A 251 -12.49 3.33 30.01
CA ILE A 251 -13.36 3.75 28.90
C ILE A 251 -12.48 4.25 27.75
N SER A 252 -12.80 3.90 26.51
CA SER A 252 -11.91 4.20 25.39
C SER A 252 -11.95 5.68 25.00
N ILE A 253 -10.86 6.16 24.39
CA ILE A 253 -10.80 7.52 23.83
C ILE A 253 -11.81 7.67 22.67
N LEU A 254 -12.14 6.58 21.96
CA LEU A 254 -13.18 6.56 20.93
C LEU A 254 -14.57 6.89 21.50
N ASP A 255 -14.87 6.47 22.74
CA ASP A 255 -16.14 6.78 23.40
C ASP A 255 -16.21 8.28 23.79
N ARG A 256 -15.09 8.87 24.23
CA ARG A 256 -15.00 10.33 24.43
C ARG A 256 -15.21 11.09 23.12
N LEU A 257 -14.58 10.67 22.03
CA LEU A 257 -14.73 11.31 20.71
C LEU A 257 -16.17 11.23 20.20
N ARG A 258 -16.86 10.09 20.37
CA ARG A 258 -18.30 9.93 20.09
C ARG A 258 -19.19 10.82 20.95
N SER A 259 -18.83 11.06 22.21
CA SER A 259 -19.61 11.94 23.09
C SER A 259 -19.60 13.41 22.68
N HIS A 260 -18.54 13.87 21.99
CA HIS A 260 -18.41 15.27 21.56
C HIS A 260 -19.09 15.58 20.22
N THR A 261 -19.16 14.65 19.28
CA THR A 261 -19.84 14.89 17.98
C THR A 261 -21.35 15.11 18.13
N THR A 262 -21.99 14.41 19.07
CA THR A 262 -23.45 14.53 19.32
C THR A 262 -23.89 15.89 19.88
N LYS A 263 -22.96 16.74 20.35
CA LYS A 263 -23.27 18.00 21.05
C LYS A 263 -23.19 19.27 20.18
N LYS A 264 -22.93 19.15 18.87
CA LYS A 264 -22.75 20.28 17.94
C LYS A 264 -23.81 20.38 16.83
N GLN A 265 -24.97 19.76 17.03
CA GLN A 265 -26.16 19.85 16.14
C GLN A 265 -27.44 20.11 16.97
N LYS A 266 -27.44 21.13 17.85
CA LYS A 266 -28.67 21.57 18.55
C LYS A 266 -28.58 22.98 19.18
N THR A 267 -28.21 23.96 18.36
CA THR A 267 -28.43 25.41 18.53
C THR A 267 -28.44 26.02 17.14
#